data_AF-A0A0C1WAU6-F1
#
_entry.id   AF-A0A0C1WAU6-F1
#
_cell.length_a   1.000
_cell.length_b   1.000
_cell.length_c   1.000
_cell.angle_alpha   90.00
_cell.angle_beta   90.00
_cell.angle_gamma   90.00
#
_symmetry.space_group_name_H-M   'P 1'
#
loop_
_entity.id
_entity.type
_entity.pdbx_description
1 polymer ?
#
loop_
_entity_poly.entity_id
_entity_poly.type
_entity_poly.pdbx_seq_one_letter_code
_entity_poly.pdbx_strand_id
1 'polypeptide(L)'
;MKRTVLALVVGVGFGFSTVFAGEFQLIEPKNEDLNSSKPVMEEQFLDHKPAILGQRDKQTQVRNDLVSLIHGLSEGKDEIREQLFVHSRAHDLFLTASNADDAYNAYLLMSATKYCLTSLGLGKEGAKNVLLLLAKKQINTELRRLAAGRADRLLASGDYPPLAMYTDNSNYCQYTTPKITEKSRTTQAVQSAASAD
;
A
#
# COMPACT_ATOMS: atom_id res chain seq x y z
N MET A 1 -13.58 53.26 -29.89
CA MET A 1 -12.29 53.68 -30.51
C MET A 1 -11.45 52.41 -30.68
N LYS A 2 -11.31 51.85 -31.90
CA LYS A 2 -10.13 52.00 -32.79
C LYS A 2 -8.82 51.64 -32.03
N ARG A 3 -8.03 50.60 -32.34
CA ARG A 3 -7.66 49.99 -33.62
C ARG A 3 -7.09 48.57 -33.44
N THR A 4 -7.43 47.70 -34.38
CA THR A 4 -6.65 46.56 -34.85
C THR A 4 -5.34 47.04 -35.50
N VAL A 5 -4.23 46.35 -35.28
CA VAL A 5 -3.11 46.25 -36.25
C VAL A 5 -2.66 44.80 -36.32
N LEU A 6 -2.59 44.33 -37.56
CA LEU A 6 -2.16 43.02 -38.01
C LEU A 6 -0.75 43.14 -38.62
N ALA A 7 -0.12 41.99 -38.85
CA ALA A 7 0.97 41.72 -39.79
C ALA A 7 2.41 42.08 -39.34
N LEU A 8 3.50 41.38 -39.69
CA LEU A 8 3.80 40.11 -40.38
C LEU A 8 5.37 40.07 -40.48
N VAL A 9 5.96 38.90 -40.81
CA VAL A 9 7.20 38.70 -41.62
C VAL A 9 8.53 38.34 -40.90
N VAL A 10 8.91 37.05 -41.10
CA VAL A 10 10.23 36.47 -41.51
C VAL A 10 11.41 36.60 -40.54
N GLY A 11 12.30 35.63 -40.32
CA GLY A 11 12.55 34.31 -40.92
C GLY A 11 13.89 33.76 -40.40
N VAL A 12 14.02 32.44 -40.42
CA VAL A 12 15.19 31.59 -40.78
C VAL A 12 16.63 32.09 -40.48
N GLY A 13 17.42 31.24 -39.79
CA GLY A 13 18.89 31.26 -39.83
C GLY A 13 19.53 30.76 -38.53
N PHE A 14 19.96 29.51 -38.46
CA PHE A 14 21.37 29.07 -38.58
C PHE A 14 22.33 29.72 -37.57
N GLY A 15 22.92 28.88 -36.71
CA GLY A 15 23.71 29.27 -35.55
C GLY A 15 25.09 29.86 -35.86
N PHE A 16 25.76 30.29 -34.80
CA PHE A 16 27.22 30.30 -34.68
C PHE A 16 27.59 30.50 -33.20
N SER A 17 28.52 29.71 -32.71
CA SER A 17 29.15 29.85 -31.40
C SER A 17 30.08 31.07 -31.38
N THR A 18 30.12 31.81 -30.27
CA THR A 18 31.34 32.51 -29.83
C THR A 18 31.46 32.51 -28.31
N VAL A 19 32.61 32.02 -27.90
CA VAL A 19 33.25 32.05 -26.58
C VAL A 19 33.52 33.50 -26.16
N PHE A 20 33.26 33.84 -24.90
CA PHE A 20 33.97 34.93 -24.22
C PHE A 20 34.38 34.48 -22.83
N ALA A 21 35.70 34.39 -22.66
CA ALA A 21 36.38 34.25 -21.38
C ALA A 21 36.53 35.63 -20.73
N GLY A 22 36.35 35.68 -19.42
CA GLY A 22 36.63 36.84 -18.58
C GLY A 22 36.72 36.42 -17.12
N GLU A 23 37.95 36.17 -16.66
CA GLU A 23 38.32 36.09 -15.24
C GLU A 23 38.57 37.51 -14.69
N PHE A 24 37.95 37.88 -13.57
CA PHE A 24 38.57 38.73 -12.56
C PHE A 24 37.92 38.56 -11.18
N GLN A 25 38.73 38.78 -10.15
CA GLN A 25 38.76 38.08 -8.86
C GLN A 25 37.87 38.61 -7.72
N LEU A 26 37.56 37.66 -6.83
CA LEU A 26 37.35 37.70 -5.37
C LEU A 26 36.99 39.01 -4.65
N ILE A 27 35.79 39.01 -4.07
CA ILE A 27 35.50 39.61 -2.75
C ILE A 27 34.67 38.57 -1.96
N GLU A 28 35.25 38.00 -0.91
CA GLU A 28 34.57 37.34 0.21
C GLU A 28 34.79 38.19 1.48
N PRO A 29 34.07 37.97 2.59
CA PRO A 29 32.66 37.58 2.71
C PRO A 29 31.94 38.45 3.78
N LYS A 30 30.61 38.52 3.74
CA LYS A 30 29.81 38.71 4.97
C LYS A 30 28.55 37.87 4.91
N ASN A 31 28.46 37.00 5.90
CA ASN A 31 27.36 36.12 6.25
C ASN A 31 26.00 36.84 6.23
N GLU A 32 25.03 36.21 5.60
CA GLU A 32 23.74 35.97 6.23
C GLU A 32 23.08 34.77 5.55
N ASP A 33 23.06 33.67 6.29
CA ASP A 33 22.39 32.43 5.96
C ASP A 33 20.87 32.67 5.79
N LEU A 34 20.37 32.60 4.55
CA LEU A 34 18.97 32.27 4.29
C LEU A 34 18.91 30.95 3.53
N ASN A 35 19.23 29.95 4.34
CA ASN A 35 19.14 28.55 4.06
C ASN A 35 17.70 28.17 3.68
N SER A 36 17.57 27.55 2.50
CA SER A 36 16.70 26.41 2.24
C SER A 36 15.28 26.47 2.80
N SER A 37 14.35 27.01 2.00
CA SER A 37 12.94 26.59 2.07
C SER A 37 12.76 25.23 1.37
N LYS A 38 13.40 24.19 1.92
CA LYS A 38 12.87 22.83 1.74
C LYS A 38 11.53 22.75 2.48
N PRO A 39 10.49 22.12 1.93
CA PRO A 39 9.32 21.80 2.72
C PRO A 39 9.73 20.81 3.81
N VAL A 40 9.93 21.31 5.03
CA VAL A 40 10.12 20.52 6.24
C VAL A 40 8.77 19.91 6.62
N MET A 41 8.35 18.87 5.89
CA MET A 41 7.18 18.05 6.22
C MET A 41 7.40 16.57 5.93
N GLU A 42 8.63 16.13 5.66
CA GLU A 42 8.87 14.79 5.11
C GLU A 42 9.65 13.81 6.02
N GLU A 43 10.34 14.27 7.07
CA GLU A 43 11.21 13.38 7.86
C GLU A 43 10.69 12.91 9.22
N GLN A 44 9.62 13.48 9.78
CA GLN A 44 9.13 13.05 11.11
C GLN A 44 8.07 11.93 11.09
N PHE A 45 7.55 11.55 9.92
CA PHE A 45 6.51 10.52 9.82
C PHE A 45 7.04 9.08 9.81
N LEU A 46 8.35 8.89 9.62
CA LEU A 46 8.95 7.59 9.31
C LEU A 46 9.45 6.79 10.51
N ASP A 47 9.65 7.42 11.67
CA ASP A 47 10.17 6.74 12.88
C ASP A 47 9.07 6.13 13.78
N HIS A 48 7.80 6.29 13.39
CA HIS A 48 6.63 5.86 14.16
C HIS A 48 5.86 4.69 13.52
N LYS A 49 6.45 3.95 12.57
CA LYS A 49 5.79 2.81 11.87
C LYS A 49 5.02 1.84 12.78
N PRO A 50 5.51 1.41 13.97
CA PRO A 50 4.73 0.53 14.85
C PRO A 50 3.54 1.23 15.53
N ALA A 51 3.58 2.55 15.69
CA ALA A 51 2.51 3.32 16.36
C ALA A 51 1.29 3.56 15.46
N ILE A 52 1.47 3.65 14.13
CA ILE A 52 0.39 3.95 13.17
C ILE A 52 -0.74 2.91 13.20
N LEU A 53 -0.41 1.67 13.56
CA LEU A 53 -1.32 0.53 13.47
C LEU A 53 -1.75 0.01 14.85
N GLY A 54 -1.20 0.53 15.95
CA GLY A 54 -1.57 0.14 17.32
C GLY A 54 -1.07 -1.26 17.72
N GLN A 55 -1.55 -1.76 18.87
CA GLN A 55 -1.11 -3.04 19.42
C GLN A 55 -1.60 -4.22 18.59
N ARG A 56 -0.64 -5.06 18.16
CA ARG A 56 -0.89 -6.27 17.38
C ARG A 56 -0.88 -7.52 18.26
N ASP A 57 -1.69 -8.48 17.85
CA ASP A 57 -1.67 -9.84 18.37
C ASP A 57 -0.42 -10.57 17.84
N LYS A 58 0.23 -11.35 18.72
CA LYS A 58 1.51 -11.99 18.40
C LYS A 58 1.35 -13.10 17.36
N GLN A 59 0.22 -13.80 17.34
CA GLN A 59 0.00 -14.95 16.48
C GLN A 59 -0.43 -14.52 15.08
N THR A 60 -1.40 -13.61 15.01
CA THR A 60 -2.02 -13.20 13.75
C THR A 60 -1.31 -12.02 13.10
N GLN A 61 -0.52 -11.25 13.87
CA GLN A 61 0.09 -9.97 13.46
C GLN A 61 -0.97 -8.92 13.05
N VAL A 62 -2.22 -9.12 13.47
CA VAL A 62 -3.34 -8.20 13.26
C VAL A 62 -3.63 -7.45 14.55
N ARG A 63 -4.19 -6.24 14.43
CA ARG A 63 -4.55 -5.40 15.58
C ARG A 63 -5.55 -6.12 16.48
N ASN A 64 -5.33 -6.05 17.80
CA ASN A 64 -6.16 -6.77 18.79
C ASN A 64 -7.66 -6.45 18.67
N ASP A 65 -8.02 -5.20 18.38
CA ASP A 65 -9.40 -4.75 18.20
C ASP A 65 -10.06 -5.26 16.91
N LEU A 66 -9.26 -5.60 15.89
CA LEU A 66 -9.74 -6.20 14.65
C LEU A 66 -9.88 -7.72 14.76
N VAL A 67 -9.10 -8.39 15.61
CA VAL A 67 -9.16 -9.86 15.80
C VAL A 67 -10.59 -10.28 16.18
N SER A 68 -11.18 -9.67 17.20
CA SER A 68 -12.55 -10.00 17.63
C SER A 68 -13.60 -9.74 16.55
N LEU A 69 -13.43 -8.65 15.77
CA LEU A 69 -14.33 -8.37 14.66
C LEU A 69 -14.21 -9.42 13.55
N ILE A 70 -12.98 -9.83 13.21
CA ILE A 70 -12.71 -10.86 12.20
C ILE A 70 -13.32 -12.19 12.62
N HIS A 71 -13.22 -12.57 13.90
CA HIS A 71 -13.91 -13.75 14.42
C HIS A 71 -15.42 -13.66 14.21
N GLY A 72 -16.04 -12.52 14.55
CA GLY A 72 -17.48 -12.30 14.34
C GLY A 72 -17.91 -12.35 12.87
N LEU A 73 -17.17 -11.68 11.99
CA LEU A 73 -17.46 -11.63 10.55
C LEU A 73 -17.24 -12.96 9.83
N SER A 74 -16.42 -13.85 10.39
CA SER A 74 -16.14 -15.15 9.79
C SER A 74 -17.23 -16.20 10.04
N GLU A 75 -18.15 -15.95 10.98
CA GLU A 75 -19.21 -16.91 11.36
C GLU A 75 -18.67 -18.32 11.70
N GLY A 76 -17.44 -18.40 12.25
CA GLY A 76 -16.79 -19.67 12.58
C GLY A 76 -16.16 -20.41 11.39
N LYS A 77 -16.22 -19.86 10.18
CA LYS A 77 -15.58 -20.44 8.98
C LYS A 77 -14.10 -20.04 8.93
N ASP A 78 -13.23 -21.00 9.22
CA ASP A 78 -11.78 -20.79 9.33
C ASP A 78 -11.16 -20.19 8.06
N GLU A 79 -11.59 -20.63 6.89
CA GLU A 79 -11.08 -20.16 5.59
C GLU A 79 -11.41 -18.67 5.38
N ILE A 80 -12.64 -18.25 5.69
CA ILE A 80 -13.04 -16.83 5.62
C ILE A 80 -12.24 -16.03 6.65
N ARG A 81 -12.10 -16.55 7.87
CA ARG A 81 -11.34 -15.89 8.94
C ARG A 81 -9.90 -15.61 8.51
N GLU A 82 -9.25 -16.60 7.91
CA GLU A 82 -7.88 -16.48 7.41
C GLU A 82 -7.78 -15.41 6.33
N GLN A 83 -8.69 -15.39 5.36
CA GLN A 83 -8.71 -14.35 4.32
C GLN A 83 -8.89 -12.95 4.89
N LEU A 84 -9.72 -12.79 5.93
CA LEU A 84 -9.89 -11.51 6.63
C LEU A 84 -8.64 -11.07 7.39
N PHE A 85 -7.90 -12.01 8.01
CA PHE A 85 -6.60 -11.71 8.59
C PHE A 85 -5.58 -11.29 7.52
N VAL A 86 -5.52 -11.99 6.40
CA VAL A 86 -4.64 -11.63 5.28
C VAL A 86 -4.97 -10.24 4.76
N HIS A 87 -6.25 -9.93 4.56
CA HIS A 87 -6.68 -8.61 4.09
C HIS A 87 -6.30 -7.50 5.07
N SER A 88 -6.52 -7.73 6.36
CA SER A 88 -6.15 -6.79 7.43
C SER A 88 -4.65 -6.50 7.45
N ARG A 89 -3.81 -7.54 7.35
CA ARG A 89 -2.35 -7.38 7.26
C ARG A 89 -1.92 -6.67 5.98
N ALA A 90 -2.53 -7.01 4.85
CA ALA A 90 -2.26 -6.37 3.57
C ALA A 90 -2.54 -4.86 3.62
N HIS A 91 -3.65 -4.48 4.24
CA HIS A 91 -3.98 -3.07 4.43
C HIS A 91 -2.95 -2.35 5.33
N ASP A 92 -2.50 -2.99 6.40
CA ASP A 92 -1.45 -2.46 7.26
C ASP A 92 -0.10 -2.31 6.52
N LEU A 93 0.26 -3.27 5.66
CA LEU A 93 1.42 -3.19 4.77
C LEU A 93 1.28 -2.04 3.78
N PHE A 94 0.09 -1.85 3.23
CA PHE A 94 -0.22 -0.75 2.33
C PHE A 94 0.04 0.60 2.99
N LEU A 95 -0.50 0.82 4.20
CA LEU A 95 -0.30 2.05 4.96
C LEU A 95 1.16 2.32 5.33
N THR A 96 1.98 1.28 5.45
CA THR A 96 3.40 1.40 5.89
C THR A 96 4.40 1.25 4.73
N ALA A 97 3.90 1.14 3.50
CA ALA A 97 4.69 1.00 2.30
C ALA A 97 5.72 2.13 2.19
N SER A 98 6.97 1.75 1.92
CA SER A 98 8.08 2.70 1.82
C SER A 98 8.42 3.06 0.37
N ASN A 99 8.01 2.22 -0.57
CA ASN A 99 8.17 2.39 -2.01
C ASN A 99 6.88 1.91 -2.74
N ALA A 100 6.84 2.14 -4.05
CA ALA A 100 5.69 1.87 -4.88
C ALA A 100 5.43 0.36 -5.10
N ASP A 101 6.48 -0.47 -5.15
CA ASP A 101 6.35 -1.93 -5.30
C ASP A 101 5.72 -2.56 -4.05
N ASP A 102 6.10 -2.12 -2.85
CA ASP A 102 5.50 -2.57 -1.59
C ASP A 102 4.01 -2.21 -1.52
N ALA A 103 3.67 -0.97 -1.90
CA ALA A 103 2.29 -0.51 -1.95
C ALA A 103 1.48 -1.35 -2.95
N TYR A 104 2.05 -1.64 -4.11
CA TYR A 104 1.43 -2.42 -5.17
C TYR A 104 1.23 -3.88 -4.75
N ASN A 105 2.23 -4.53 -4.17
CA ASN A 105 2.10 -5.90 -3.65
C ASN A 105 1.03 -6.01 -2.56
N ALA A 106 0.97 -5.03 -1.65
CA ALA A 106 -0.08 -4.96 -0.63
C ALA A 106 -1.47 -4.79 -1.26
N TYR A 107 -1.60 -3.94 -2.28
CA TYR A 107 -2.83 -3.76 -3.04
C TYR A 107 -3.28 -5.04 -3.76
N LEU A 108 -2.35 -5.77 -4.39
CA LEU A 108 -2.63 -7.06 -5.02
C LEU A 108 -3.15 -8.08 -4.01
N LEU A 109 -2.57 -8.11 -2.80
CA LEU A 109 -2.99 -9.03 -1.74
C LEU A 109 -4.39 -8.67 -1.20
N MET A 110 -4.70 -7.38 -1.04
CA MET A 110 -6.05 -6.91 -0.71
C MET A 110 -7.06 -7.29 -1.80
N SER A 111 -6.66 -7.23 -3.07
CA SER A 111 -7.51 -7.62 -4.20
C SER A 111 -7.72 -9.13 -4.27
N ALA A 112 -6.66 -9.92 -4.12
CA ALA A 112 -6.72 -11.37 -4.13
C ALA A 112 -7.61 -11.91 -3.00
N THR A 113 -7.51 -11.34 -1.79
CA THR A 113 -8.38 -11.73 -0.66
C THR A 113 -9.85 -11.47 -0.96
N LYS A 114 -10.20 -10.32 -1.56
CA LYS A 114 -11.58 -10.01 -1.98
C LYS A 114 -12.14 -11.06 -2.95
N TYR A 115 -11.36 -11.44 -3.96
CA TYR A 115 -11.80 -12.45 -4.93
C TYR A 115 -11.84 -13.85 -4.30
N CYS A 116 -10.87 -14.24 -3.49
CA CYS A 116 -10.93 -15.50 -2.76
C CYS A 116 -12.18 -15.57 -1.87
N LEU A 117 -12.47 -14.53 -1.08
CA LEU A 117 -13.70 -14.42 -0.28
C LEU A 117 -14.97 -14.57 -1.14
N THR A 118 -14.97 -14.01 -2.35
CA THR A 118 -16.10 -14.16 -3.28
C THR A 118 -16.35 -15.63 -3.61
N SER A 119 -15.29 -16.44 -3.77
CA SER A 119 -15.38 -17.88 -4.05
C SER A 119 -15.76 -18.73 -2.83
N LEU A 120 -15.46 -18.27 -1.61
CA LEU A 120 -15.79 -18.95 -0.35
C LEU A 120 -17.27 -18.80 0.08
N GLY A 121 -18.17 -18.58 -0.88
CA GLY A 121 -19.62 -18.53 -0.65
C GLY A 121 -20.18 -17.18 -0.18
N LEU A 122 -19.36 -16.13 -0.01
CA LEU A 122 -19.87 -14.79 0.30
C LEU A 122 -20.46 -14.08 -0.94
N GLY A 123 -20.03 -14.47 -2.15
CA GLY A 123 -20.34 -13.72 -3.36
C GLY A 123 -19.70 -12.33 -3.40
N LYS A 124 -19.88 -11.61 -4.52
CA LYS A 124 -19.18 -10.33 -4.76
C LYS A 124 -19.58 -9.24 -3.77
N GLU A 125 -20.88 -9.08 -3.55
CA GLU A 125 -21.41 -8.06 -2.63
C GLU A 125 -21.17 -8.44 -1.17
N GLY A 126 -21.31 -9.71 -0.79
CA GLY A 126 -21.01 -10.17 0.56
C GLY A 126 -19.54 -9.94 0.92
N ALA A 127 -18.62 -10.33 0.03
CA ALA A 127 -17.19 -10.09 0.24
C ALA A 127 -16.90 -8.57 0.39
N LYS A 128 -17.46 -7.74 -0.49
CA LYS A 128 -17.33 -6.27 -0.39
C LYS A 128 -17.86 -5.73 0.93
N ASN A 129 -19.04 -6.18 1.38
CA ASN A 129 -19.67 -5.70 2.61
C ASN A 129 -18.85 -6.07 3.85
N VAL A 130 -18.36 -7.32 3.92
CA VAL A 130 -17.52 -7.77 5.03
C VAL A 130 -16.21 -6.97 5.09
N LEU A 131 -15.56 -6.76 3.95
CA LEU A 131 -14.34 -5.95 3.89
C LEU A 131 -14.59 -4.49 4.25
N LEU A 132 -15.74 -3.92 3.87
CA LEU A 132 -16.13 -2.57 4.27
C LEU A 132 -16.37 -2.45 5.78
N LEU A 133 -16.98 -3.46 6.41
CA LEU A 133 -17.15 -3.50 7.87
C LEU A 133 -15.79 -3.56 8.59
N LEU A 134 -14.87 -4.35 8.06
CA LEU A 134 -13.50 -4.42 8.56
C LEU A 134 -12.80 -3.06 8.44
N ALA A 135 -12.91 -2.40 7.28
CA ALA A 135 -12.34 -1.09 7.02
C ALA A 135 -12.91 0.00 7.94
N LYS A 136 -14.22 -0.03 8.23
CA LYS A 136 -14.88 0.92 9.15
C LYS A 136 -14.37 0.84 10.59
N LYS A 137 -13.98 -0.35 11.04
CA LYS A 137 -13.46 -0.54 12.41
C LYS A 137 -12.00 -0.10 12.54
N GLN A 138 -11.30 0.12 11.43
CA GLN A 138 -9.95 0.65 11.49
C GLN A 138 -9.96 2.03 12.14
N ILE A 139 -9.05 2.26 13.10
CA ILE A 139 -8.86 3.59 13.68
C ILE A 139 -8.43 4.53 12.56
N ASN A 140 -9.28 5.48 12.21
CA ASN A 140 -9.03 6.48 11.17
C ASN A 140 -8.38 7.73 11.78
N THR A 141 -7.14 7.62 12.24
CA THR A 141 -6.37 8.78 12.70
C THR A 141 -5.90 9.63 11.52
N GLU A 142 -5.63 10.92 11.73
CA GLU A 142 -5.01 11.77 10.70
C GLU A 142 -3.69 11.18 10.19
N LEU A 143 -2.89 10.55 11.07
CA LEU A 143 -1.68 9.82 10.68
C LEU A 143 -1.98 8.71 9.66
N ARG A 144 -3.06 7.93 9.86
CA ARG A 144 -3.45 6.88 8.92
C ARG A 144 -4.01 7.44 7.61
N ARG A 145 -4.72 8.56 7.65
CA ARG A 145 -5.18 9.25 6.43
C ARG A 145 -4.00 9.74 5.59
N LEU A 146 -3.00 10.32 6.23
CA LEU A 146 -1.76 10.73 5.56
C LEU A 146 -0.98 9.52 5.02
N ALA A 147 -0.89 8.45 5.80
CA ALA A 147 -0.25 7.20 5.38
C ALA A 147 -0.95 6.56 4.16
N ALA A 148 -2.29 6.50 4.16
CA ALA A 148 -3.07 6.05 3.02
C ALA A 148 -2.82 6.93 1.79
N GLY A 149 -2.90 8.25 1.94
CA GLY A 149 -2.63 9.19 0.84
C GLY A 149 -1.21 9.08 0.30
N ARG A 150 -0.21 8.78 1.13
CA ARG A 150 1.15 8.47 0.69
C ARG A 150 1.20 7.17 -0.10
N ALA A 151 0.60 6.10 0.41
CA ALA A 151 0.58 4.80 -0.25
C ALA A 151 -0.13 4.88 -1.62
N ASP A 152 -1.23 5.63 -1.71
CA ASP A 152 -1.93 5.90 -2.97
C ASP A 152 -1.05 6.68 -3.96
N ARG A 153 -0.30 7.68 -3.49
CA ARG A 153 0.67 8.41 -4.34
C ARG A 153 1.80 7.51 -4.83
N LEU A 154 2.30 6.63 -3.96
CA LEU A 154 3.31 5.64 -4.33
C LEU A 154 2.78 4.72 -5.44
N LEU A 155 1.57 4.18 -5.30
CA LEU A 155 0.91 3.39 -6.34
C LEU A 155 0.78 4.16 -7.66
N ALA A 156 0.30 5.40 -7.61
CA ALA A 156 0.07 6.22 -8.79
C ALA A 156 1.36 6.64 -9.51
N SER A 157 2.52 6.55 -8.84
CA SER A 157 3.81 6.92 -9.41
C SER A 157 4.40 5.87 -10.37
N GLY A 158 3.91 4.62 -10.32
CA GLY A 158 4.37 3.54 -11.18
C GLY A 158 3.33 3.12 -12.22
N ASP A 159 3.81 2.59 -13.33
CA ASP A 159 2.96 1.96 -14.36
C ASP A 159 2.79 0.47 -14.03
N TYR A 160 1.95 0.20 -13.04
CA TYR A 160 1.73 -1.16 -12.55
C TYR A 160 0.61 -1.87 -13.32
N PRO A 161 0.81 -3.13 -13.72
CA PRO A 161 -0.26 -3.88 -14.38
C PRO A 161 -1.43 -4.11 -13.41
N PRO A 162 -2.67 -4.28 -13.88
CA PRO A 162 -3.74 -4.75 -13.02
C PRO A 162 -3.46 -6.19 -12.57
N LEU A 163 -4.02 -6.59 -11.43
CA LEU A 163 -4.04 -8.00 -11.03
C LEU A 163 -4.70 -8.82 -12.15
N ALA A 164 -4.06 -9.93 -12.54
CA ALA A 164 -4.61 -10.84 -13.54
C ALA A 164 -6.04 -11.23 -13.16
N MET A 165 -7.00 -10.99 -14.06
CA MET A 165 -8.41 -11.32 -13.83
C MET A 165 -8.68 -12.78 -14.20
N TYR A 166 -8.87 -13.64 -13.20
CA TYR A 166 -9.30 -15.01 -13.42
C TYR A 166 -10.82 -15.06 -13.62
N THR A 167 -11.27 -15.95 -14.50
CA THR A 167 -12.69 -16.26 -14.66
C THR A 167 -13.26 -16.91 -13.40
N ASP A 168 -12.47 -17.78 -12.77
CA ASP A 168 -12.76 -18.36 -11.47
C ASP A 168 -12.05 -17.61 -10.33
N ASN A 169 -12.86 -17.09 -9.41
CA ASN A 169 -12.39 -16.36 -8.24
C ASN A 169 -11.63 -17.24 -7.24
N SER A 170 -11.82 -18.57 -7.28
CA SER A 170 -11.12 -19.52 -6.40
C SER A 170 -9.61 -19.53 -6.65
N ASN A 171 -9.19 -19.25 -7.88
CA ASN A 171 -7.78 -19.17 -8.26
C ASN A 171 -7.02 -18.08 -7.50
N TYR A 172 -7.71 -17.09 -6.92
CA TYR A 172 -7.05 -16.08 -6.11
C TYR A 172 -6.64 -16.57 -4.72
N CYS A 173 -7.27 -17.62 -4.22
CA CYS A 173 -6.94 -18.19 -2.91
C CYS A 173 -5.51 -18.71 -2.84
N GLN A 174 -4.89 -19.05 -3.99
CA GLN A 174 -3.49 -19.49 -4.04
C GLN A 174 -2.49 -18.40 -3.64
N TYR A 175 -2.88 -17.13 -3.73
CA TYR A 175 -2.03 -15.99 -3.37
C TYR A 175 -2.14 -15.59 -1.90
N THR A 176 -3.18 -16.07 -1.22
CA THR A 176 -3.56 -15.60 0.12
C THR A 176 -3.55 -16.71 1.15
N THR A 177 -3.68 -17.96 0.71
CA THR A 177 -3.56 -19.12 1.57
C THR A 177 -2.07 -19.46 1.68
N PRO A 178 -1.47 -19.45 2.87
CA PRO A 178 -0.13 -19.97 3.04
C PRO A 178 -0.14 -21.40 2.51
N LYS A 179 0.82 -21.75 1.65
CA LYS A 179 1.03 -23.16 1.29
C LYS A 179 1.32 -23.88 2.60
N ILE A 180 0.31 -24.56 3.14
CA ILE A 180 0.53 -25.56 4.17
C ILE A 180 1.29 -26.65 3.43
N THR A 181 2.62 -26.53 3.37
CA THR A 181 3.47 -27.70 3.17
C THR A 181 2.99 -28.70 4.22
N GLU A 182 2.47 -29.84 3.78
CA GLU A 182 1.77 -30.87 4.56
C GLU A 182 2.59 -31.48 5.72
N LYS A 183 3.70 -30.86 6.12
CA LYS A 183 4.55 -31.28 7.23
C LYS A 183 3.91 -31.07 8.61
N SER A 184 2.82 -30.32 8.71
CA SER A 184 2.14 -30.08 10.00
C SER A 184 0.95 -31.00 10.27
N ARG A 185 0.42 -31.71 9.26
CA ARG A 185 -0.68 -32.67 9.45
C ARG A 185 -0.22 -34.02 9.99
N THR A 186 1.02 -34.40 9.72
CA THR A 186 1.58 -35.67 10.19
C THR A 186 1.88 -35.66 11.69
N THR A 187 2.22 -34.52 12.29
CA THR A 187 2.54 -34.46 13.72
C THR A 187 1.31 -34.63 14.62
N GLN A 188 0.12 -34.18 14.19
CA GLN A 188 -1.13 -34.43 14.93
C GLN A 188 -1.69 -35.84 14.72
N ALA A 189 -1.42 -36.49 13.60
CA ALA A 189 -1.80 -37.88 13.37
C ALA A 189 -0.90 -38.88 14.12
N VAL A 190 0.37 -38.54 14.37
CA VAL A 190 1.29 -39.39 15.15
C VAL A 190 1.02 -39.26 16.66
N GLN A 191 0.60 -38.08 17.15
CA GLN A 191 0.28 -37.90 18.57
C GLN A 191 -1.03 -38.55 19.01
N SER A 192 -2.01 -38.70 18.11
CA SER A 192 -3.26 -39.43 18.41
C SER A 192 -3.13 -40.95 18.27
N ALA A 193 -2.09 -41.43 17.58
CA ALA A 193 -1.74 -42.86 17.54
C ALA A 193 -0.87 -43.30 18.73
N ALA A 194 -0.05 -42.40 19.30
CA ALA A 194 0.84 -42.70 20.42
C ALA A 194 0.17 -42.66 21.82
N SER A 195 -1.12 -42.35 21.90
CA SER A 195 -1.91 -42.38 23.15
C SER A 195 -2.96 -43.49 23.17
N ALA A 196 -2.89 -44.44 22.23
CA ALA A 196 -3.81 -45.58 22.11
C ALA A 196 -3.14 -46.94 22.38
N ASP A 197 -1.89 -46.95 22.87
CA ASP A 197 -1.18 -48.12 23.39
C ASP A 197 -0.92 -47.98 24.90
#